data_AF-A0A955KNM3-F1
#
_entry.id   AF-A0A955KNM3-F1
#
_cell.length_a   1.000
_cell.length_b   1.000
_cell.length_c   1.000
_cell.angle_alpha   90.00
_cell.angle_beta   90.00
_cell.angle_gamma   90.00
#
_symmetry.space_group_name_H-M   'P 1'
#
loop_
_entity.id
_entity.type
_entity.pdbx_description
1 polymer ?
#
loop_
_entity_poly.entity_id
_entity_poly.type
_entity_poly.pdbx_seq_one_letter_code
_entity_poly.pdbx_strand_id
1 'polypeptide(L)'
;MAQKASAAFAVNDFVVYPAHGVGRIVSIETNVYAGITVEVYVISYEQEKMTQRVPVRKAVEVGLRHLSSPEVVAKAVKTLTEPAKNKRGMWSKRAREYEQKINSGDLLAVAEVARDLYHRPDTDPASYSERTLYETAITRLIREAAAVWAVDLTGAAIKISAKTQKAIELPGNNIQPVPSLHGAVASPLDATRITTVSTQPSKRNLAKEQASIANAETTNRTLEEAAAAELVKLKSKRPRR
;
A
#
# COMPACT_ATOMS: atom_id res chain seq x y z
N MET A 1 37.07 1.85 -6.06
CA MET A 1 36.61 2.96 -5.20
C MET A 1 35.09 3.00 -5.27
N ALA A 2 34.40 2.84 -4.15
CA ALA A 2 32.93 2.84 -4.13
C ALA A 2 32.44 4.27 -4.43
N GLN A 3 31.70 4.44 -5.52
CA GLN A 3 30.99 5.67 -5.80
C GLN A 3 30.09 5.99 -4.61
N LYS A 4 30.42 7.06 -3.88
CA LYS A 4 29.57 7.64 -2.84
C LYS A 4 28.33 8.15 -3.56
N ALA A 5 27.26 7.36 -3.55
CA ALA A 5 25.98 7.79 -4.08
C ALA A 5 25.59 9.03 -3.29
N SER A 6 25.37 10.16 -3.96
CA SER A 6 24.84 11.35 -3.32
C SER A 6 23.51 10.97 -2.68
N ALA A 7 23.45 10.97 -1.34
CA ALA A 7 22.23 10.68 -0.62
C ALA A 7 21.15 11.68 -1.07
N ALA A 8 20.09 11.17 -1.68
CA ALA A 8 18.99 11.98 -2.21
C ALA A 8 18.12 12.60 -1.10
N PHE A 9 18.25 12.09 0.13
CA PHE A 9 17.53 12.49 1.32
C PHE A 9 18.48 12.61 2.51
N ALA A 10 18.20 13.53 3.42
CA ALA A 10 18.97 13.78 4.63
C ALA A 10 18.29 13.23 5.89
N VAL A 11 19.06 13.16 6.98
CA VAL A 11 18.53 12.81 8.31
C VAL A 11 17.56 13.91 8.75
N ASN A 12 16.44 13.51 9.36
CA ASN A 12 15.30 14.33 9.75
C ASN A 12 14.38 14.82 8.62
N ASP A 13 14.65 14.46 7.35
CA ASP A 13 13.73 14.78 6.27
C ASP A 13 12.43 13.97 6.40
N PHE A 14 11.32 14.63 6.05
CA PHE A 14 10.04 13.97 5.85
C PHE A 14 9.96 13.41 4.43
N VAL A 15 9.63 12.14 4.35
CA VAL A 15 9.55 11.38 3.10
C VAL A 15 8.22 10.66 3.01
N VAL A 16 7.75 10.43 1.79
CA VAL A 16 6.54 9.65 1.54
C VAL A 16 6.93 8.33 0.90
N TYR A 17 6.49 7.24 1.52
CA TYR A 17 6.57 5.91 0.94
C TYR A 17 5.18 5.48 0.45
N PRO A 18 5.03 5.00 -0.80
CA PRO A 18 3.71 4.76 -1.37
C PRO A 18 2.85 3.71 -0.65
N ALA A 19 3.40 2.84 0.20
CA ALA A 19 2.60 1.89 1.00
C ALA A 19 2.19 2.42 2.39
N HIS A 20 3.04 3.23 3.04
CA HIS A 20 2.91 3.63 4.45
C HIS A 20 2.59 5.12 4.64
N GLY A 21 2.73 5.91 3.57
CA GLY A 21 2.53 7.36 3.60
C GLY A 21 3.75 8.08 4.17
N VAL A 22 3.50 9.10 4.98
CA VAL A 22 4.55 10.00 5.50
C VAL A 22 5.34 9.32 6.61
N GLY A 23 6.67 9.30 6.47
CA GLY A 23 7.62 8.92 7.48
C GLY A 23 8.73 9.95 7.63
N ARG A 24 9.59 9.78 8.64
CA ARG A 24 10.75 10.62 8.90
C ARG A 24 12.01 9.79 8.89
N ILE A 25 13.05 10.26 8.21
CA ILE A 25 14.37 9.61 8.24
C ILE A 25 15.02 9.87 9.60
N VAL A 26 15.28 8.79 10.34
CA VAL A 26 15.92 8.84 11.67
C VAL A 26 17.44 8.79 11.54
N SER A 27 17.95 7.94 10.66
CA SER A 27 19.39 7.75 10.45
C SER A 27 19.67 7.17 9.07
N ILE A 28 20.92 7.34 8.62
CA ILE A 28 21.47 6.66 7.45
C ILE A 28 22.54 5.71 7.96
N GLU A 29 22.32 4.41 7.80
CA GLU A 29 23.17 3.36 8.33
C GLU A 29 23.89 2.62 7.20
N THR A 30 25.11 2.19 7.46
CA THR A 30 25.87 1.33 6.56
C THR A 30 25.86 -0.08 7.13
N ASN A 31 25.14 -1.01 6.49
CA ASN A 31 25.01 -2.39 6.91
C ASN A 31 25.70 -3.33 5.91
N VAL A 32 26.26 -4.43 6.41
CA VAL A 32 26.89 -5.45 5.55
C VAL A 32 25.93 -6.62 5.41
N TYR A 33 25.45 -6.85 4.19
CA TYR A 33 24.58 -7.99 3.84
C TYR A 33 25.36 -8.92 2.92
N ALA A 34 25.53 -10.19 3.31
CA ALA A 34 26.24 -11.20 2.50
C ALA A 34 27.65 -10.76 2.03
N GLY A 35 28.38 -10.01 2.86
CA GLY A 35 29.70 -9.48 2.54
C GLY A 35 29.71 -8.22 1.66
N ILE A 36 28.54 -7.69 1.29
CA ILE A 36 28.37 -6.46 0.52
C ILE A 36 27.93 -5.34 1.46
N THR A 37 28.66 -4.24 1.45
CA THR A 37 28.31 -3.02 2.17
C THR A 37 27.19 -2.27 1.44
N VAL A 38 26.08 -2.05 2.13
CA VAL A 38 24.88 -1.36 1.62
C VAL A 38 24.52 -0.22 2.57
N GLU A 39 24.41 0.99 2.03
CA GLU A 39 23.85 2.13 2.75
C GLU A 39 22.33 2.07 2.71
N VAL A 40 21.69 2.32 3.85
CA VAL A 40 20.27 2.13 4.09
C VAL A 40 19.70 3.33 4.85
N TYR A 41 18.57 3.85 4.38
CA TYR A 41 17.75 4.80 5.11
C TYR A 41 16.92 4.08 6.17
N VAL A 42 16.98 4.57 7.42
CA VAL A 42 16.09 4.13 8.49
C VAL A 42 14.96 5.16 8.61
N ILE A 43 13.77 4.78 8.15
CA ILE A 43 12.57 5.62 8.15
C ILE A 43 11.67 5.18 9.30
N SER A 44 11.21 6.12 10.11
CA SER A 44 10.22 5.88 11.17
C SER A 44 8.85 6.41 10.76
N TYR A 45 7.83 5.59 10.95
CA TYR A 45 6.42 5.94 10.75
C TYR A 45 5.73 6.04 12.10
N GLU A 46 5.44 7.27 12.52
CA GLU A 46 4.92 7.56 13.85
C GLU A 46 3.55 6.91 14.12
N GLN A 47 2.67 6.90 13.11
CA GLN A 47 1.33 6.33 13.27
C GLN A 47 1.31 4.79 13.31
N GLU A 48 2.16 4.15 12.51
CA GLU A 48 2.23 2.69 12.43
C GLU A 48 3.18 2.10 13.50
N LYS A 49 3.87 2.98 14.25
CA LYS A 49 4.92 2.62 15.22
C LYS A 49 5.92 1.62 14.63
N MET A 50 6.26 1.84 13.36
CA MET A 50 7.06 0.92 12.56
C MET A 50 8.29 1.65 12.02
N THR A 51 9.39 0.92 11.86
CA THR A 51 10.59 1.39 11.16
C THR A 51 10.85 0.57 9.92
N GLN A 52 11.18 1.23 8.81
CA GLN A 52 11.49 0.60 7.54
C GLN A 52 12.90 0.96 7.10
N ARG A 53 13.60 -0.05 6.58
CA ARG A 53 14.97 0.08 6.06
C ARG A 53 14.94 0.02 4.54
N VAL A 54 15.36 1.10 3.88
CA VAL A 54 15.37 1.22 2.42
C VAL A 54 16.79 1.45 1.91
N PRO A 55 17.35 0.58 1.05
CA PRO A 55 18.66 0.80 0.46
C PRO A 55 18.70 2.12 -0.33
N VAL A 56 19.73 2.95 -0.10
CA VAL A 56 19.86 4.28 -0.72
C VAL A 56 19.78 4.20 -2.25
N ARG A 57 20.41 3.18 -2.83
CA ARG A 57 20.43 2.95 -4.29
C ARG A 57 19.05 2.65 -4.88
N LYS A 58 18.14 2.07 -4.10
CA LYS A 58 16.79 1.70 -4.55
C LYS A 58 15.72 2.70 -4.14
N ALA A 59 16.07 3.75 -3.39
CA ALA A 59 15.10 4.68 -2.82
C ALA A 59 14.13 5.26 -3.87
N VAL A 60 14.66 5.71 -5.02
CA VAL A 60 13.82 6.26 -6.11
C VAL A 60 13.01 5.17 -6.81
N GLU A 61 13.59 3.98 -7.00
CA GLU A 61 12.93 2.83 -7.66
C GLU A 61 11.73 2.32 -6.86
N VAL A 62 11.82 2.30 -5.52
CA VAL A 62 10.71 1.90 -4.64
C VAL A 62 9.67 3.01 -4.47
N GLY A 63 9.83 4.16 -5.13
CA GLY A 63 8.91 5.28 -5.07
C GLY A 63 9.05 6.16 -3.83
N LEU A 64 10.19 6.12 -3.13
CA LEU A 64 10.45 7.05 -2.03
C LEU A 64 10.56 8.47 -2.61
N ARG A 65 9.74 9.38 -2.08
CA ARG A 65 9.71 10.78 -2.54
C ARG A 65 9.73 11.76 -1.37
N HIS A 66 10.06 13.01 -1.68
CA HIS A 66 9.87 14.13 -0.76
C HIS A 66 8.38 14.42 -0.55
N LEU A 67 8.05 15.12 0.54
CA LEU A 67 6.71 15.69 0.73
C LEU A 67 6.29 16.55 -0.45
N SER A 68 4.99 16.56 -0.73
CA SER A 68 4.40 17.48 -1.71
C SER A 68 4.59 18.92 -1.29
N SER A 69 4.74 19.83 -2.27
CA SER A 69 4.78 21.25 -1.98
C SER A 69 3.42 21.74 -1.42
N PRO A 70 3.39 22.84 -0.65
CA PRO A 70 2.15 23.43 -0.16
C PRO A 70 1.12 23.73 -1.26
N GLU A 71 1.60 24.07 -2.46
CA GLU A 71 0.74 24.30 -3.63
C GLU A 71 0.04 23.03 -4.10
N VAL A 72 0.74 21.89 -4.12
CA VAL A 72 0.16 20.60 -4.50
C VAL A 72 -0.85 20.15 -3.46
N VAL A 73 -0.58 20.36 -2.17
CA VAL A 73 -1.55 20.11 -1.09
C VAL A 73 -2.79 20.99 -1.27
N ALA A 74 -2.62 22.28 -1.57
CA ALA A 74 -3.74 23.17 -1.82
C ALA A 74 -4.60 22.72 -3.02
N LYS A 75 -3.94 22.27 -4.10
CA LYS A 75 -4.62 21.67 -5.26
C LYS A 75 -5.37 20.39 -4.88
N ALA A 76 -4.77 19.49 -4.11
CA ALA A 76 -5.40 18.27 -3.64
C ALA A 76 -6.66 18.55 -2.80
N VAL A 77 -6.60 19.52 -1.88
CA VAL A 77 -7.76 19.95 -1.09
C VAL A 77 -8.83 20.59 -1.98
N LYS A 78 -8.45 21.34 -3.03
CA LYS A 78 -9.40 21.86 -4.02
C LYS A 78 -10.04 20.75 -4.85
N THR A 79 -9.31 19.69 -5.20
CA THR A 79 -9.91 18.52 -5.88
C THR A 79 -11.02 17.92 -5.03
N LEU A 80 -10.91 17.90 -3.69
CA LEU A 80 -11.96 17.38 -2.82
C LEU A 80 -13.27 18.17 -2.87
N THR A 81 -13.26 19.47 -3.19
CA THR A 81 -14.49 20.28 -3.34
C THR A 81 -15.15 20.11 -4.70
N GLU A 82 -14.47 19.57 -5.70
CA GLU A 82 -15.05 19.29 -7.00
C GLU A 82 -16.12 18.19 -6.93
N PRO A 83 -17.10 18.19 -7.85
CA PRO A 83 -18.07 17.11 -7.95
C PRO A 83 -17.37 15.77 -8.24
N ALA A 84 -17.85 14.71 -7.58
CA ALA A 84 -17.34 13.35 -7.78
C ALA A 84 -17.50 12.91 -9.24
N LYS A 85 -16.44 12.37 -9.83
CA LYS A 85 -16.43 11.88 -11.21
C LYS A 85 -16.61 10.37 -11.22
N ASN A 86 -17.84 9.93 -10.93
CA ASN A 86 -18.15 8.50 -10.85
C ASN A 86 -18.03 7.85 -12.23
N LYS A 87 -16.97 7.05 -12.42
CA LYS A 87 -16.81 6.22 -13.61
C LYS A 87 -17.91 5.15 -13.67
N ARG A 88 -18.49 4.96 -14.86
CA ARG A 88 -19.40 3.84 -15.17
C ARG A 88 -18.59 2.55 -15.32
N GLY A 89 -19.05 1.46 -14.72
CA GLY A 89 -18.41 0.14 -14.84
C GLY A 89 -18.45 -0.68 -13.55
N MET A 90 -18.05 -1.94 -13.65
CA MET A 90 -18.04 -2.89 -12.53
C MET A 90 -17.10 -2.40 -11.42
N TRP A 91 -17.58 -2.41 -10.17
CA TRP A 91 -16.85 -1.95 -8.99
C TRP A 91 -15.45 -2.57 -8.87
N SER A 92 -15.30 -3.87 -9.09
CA SER A 92 -14.02 -4.58 -8.97
C SER A 92 -12.90 -3.95 -9.81
N LYS A 93 -13.23 -3.46 -11.02
CA LYS A 93 -12.26 -2.77 -11.87
C LYS A 93 -11.91 -1.39 -11.31
N ARG A 94 -12.91 -0.64 -10.84
CA ARG A 94 -12.74 0.69 -10.23
C ARG A 94 -11.92 0.62 -8.94
N ALA A 95 -12.21 -0.35 -8.07
CA ALA A 95 -11.49 -0.59 -6.83
C ALA A 95 -10.00 -0.82 -7.09
N ARG A 96 -9.65 -1.65 -8.08
CA ARG A 96 -8.25 -1.88 -8.48
C ARG A 96 -7.58 -0.61 -9.03
N GLU A 97 -8.28 0.19 -9.83
CA GLU A 97 -7.76 1.48 -10.31
C GLU A 97 -7.52 2.45 -9.15
N TYR A 98 -8.42 2.49 -8.16
CA TYR A 98 -8.28 3.34 -6.98
C TYR A 98 -7.16 2.88 -6.05
N GLU A 99 -7.02 1.58 -5.84
CA GLU A 99 -5.90 1.01 -5.10
C GLU A 99 -4.56 1.34 -5.77
N GLN A 100 -4.48 1.26 -7.10
CA GLN A 100 -3.30 1.68 -7.85
C GLN A 100 -3.01 3.18 -7.69
N LYS A 101 -4.04 4.05 -7.73
CA LYS A 101 -3.87 5.48 -7.47
C LYS A 101 -3.37 5.74 -6.05
N ILE A 102 -3.92 5.05 -5.06
CA ILE A 102 -3.48 5.16 -3.67
C ILE A 102 -2.02 4.73 -3.54
N ASN A 103 -1.65 3.60 -4.12
CA ASN A 103 -0.31 3.03 -4.07
C ASN A 103 0.70 3.69 -5.02
N SER A 104 0.26 4.59 -5.91
CA SER A 104 1.16 5.39 -6.75
C SER A 104 1.96 6.40 -5.93
N GLY A 105 1.45 6.77 -4.74
CA GLY A 105 2.04 7.80 -3.91
C GLY A 105 1.78 9.23 -4.40
N ASP A 106 1.07 9.45 -5.50
CA ASP A 106 0.69 10.81 -5.96
C ASP A 106 -0.48 11.36 -5.14
N LEU A 107 -0.26 12.52 -4.49
CA LEU A 107 -1.25 13.16 -3.62
C LEU A 107 -2.51 13.59 -4.40
N LEU A 108 -2.37 14.03 -5.66
CA LEU A 108 -3.53 14.43 -6.47
C LEU A 108 -4.39 13.21 -6.82
N ALA A 109 -3.78 12.09 -7.20
CA ALA A 109 -4.48 10.84 -7.48
C ALA A 109 -5.20 10.30 -6.24
N VAL A 110 -4.57 10.38 -5.06
CA VAL A 110 -5.19 10.03 -3.77
C VAL A 110 -6.41 10.93 -3.48
N ALA A 111 -6.29 12.24 -3.72
CA ALA A 111 -7.38 13.18 -3.52
C ALA A 111 -8.58 12.91 -4.45
N GLU A 112 -8.33 12.47 -5.69
CA GLU A 112 -9.41 12.05 -6.60
C GLU A 112 -10.19 10.85 -6.03
N VAL A 113 -9.49 9.84 -5.50
CA VAL A 113 -10.14 8.67 -4.89
C VAL A 113 -10.97 9.08 -3.68
N ALA A 114 -10.41 9.93 -2.80
CA ALA A 114 -11.13 10.43 -1.64
C ALA A 114 -12.35 11.29 -2.03
N ARG A 115 -12.26 12.07 -3.12
CA ARG A 115 -13.41 12.81 -3.67
C ARG A 115 -14.49 11.87 -4.18
N ASP A 116 -14.11 10.88 -4.99
CA ASP A 116 -15.05 10.02 -5.71
C ASP A 116 -15.73 9.00 -4.79
N LEU A 117 -15.08 8.60 -3.68
CA LEU A 117 -15.65 7.69 -2.68
C LEU A 117 -16.32 8.42 -1.50
N TYR A 118 -16.30 9.75 -1.47
CA TYR A 118 -16.95 10.52 -0.41
C TYR A 118 -18.46 10.32 -0.44
N HIS A 119 -19.01 9.76 0.63
CA HIS A 119 -20.45 9.63 0.84
C HIS A 119 -20.94 10.73 1.78
N ARG A 120 -22.12 11.27 1.47
CA ARG A 120 -22.76 12.22 2.38
C ARG A 120 -23.53 11.45 3.46
N PRO A 121 -23.66 11.99 4.67
CA PRO A 121 -24.35 11.31 5.77
C PRO A 121 -25.85 11.07 5.51
N ASP A 122 -26.46 11.78 4.55
CA ASP A 122 -27.85 11.67 4.13
C ASP A 122 -28.06 10.66 2.98
N THR A 123 -26.98 10.08 2.43
CA THR A 123 -27.04 9.10 1.33
C THR A 123 -26.89 7.67 1.84
N ASP A 124 -27.21 6.69 0.99
CA ASP A 124 -27.06 5.27 1.31
C ASP A 124 -25.66 4.94 1.86
N PRO A 125 -25.56 4.04 2.85
CA PRO A 125 -24.27 3.71 3.45
C PRO A 125 -23.33 3.06 2.42
N ALA A 126 -22.09 3.52 2.37
CA ALA A 126 -21.05 2.96 1.53
C ALA A 126 -20.81 1.48 1.85
N SER A 127 -20.44 0.68 0.84
CA SER A 127 -20.00 -0.69 1.08
C SER A 127 -18.72 -0.71 1.93
N TYR A 128 -18.49 -1.80 2.67
CA TYR A 128 -17.28 -1.96 3.47
C TYR A 128 -16.00 -1.73 2.65
N SER A 129 -15.95 -2.29 1.43
CA SER A 129 -14.79 -2.10 0.54
C SER A 129 -14.59 -0.66 0.09
N GLU A 130 -15.67 0.10 -0.15
CA GLU A 130 -15.58 1.53 -0.51
C GLU A 130 -15.11 2.36 0.67
N ARG A 131 -15.66 2.07 1.86
CA ARG A 131 -15.29 2.74 3.11
C ARG A 131 -13.80 2.56 3.41
N THR A 132 -13.27 1.33 3.34
CA THR A 132 -11.85 1.06 3.59
C THR A 132 -10.94 1.80 2.62
N LEU A 133 -11.29 1.87 1.34
CA LEU A 133 -10.52 2.62 0.34
C LEU A 133 -10.58 4.13 0.59
N TYR A 134 -11.75 4.66 0.93
CA TYR A 134 -11.92 6.07 1.30
C TYR A 134 -11.09 6.43 2.54
N GLU A 135 -11.21 5.63 3.61
CA GLU A 135 -10.44 5.83 4.85
C GLU A 135 -8.94 5.80 4.59
N THR A 136 -8.46 4.86 3.77
CA THR A 136 -7.05 4.79 3.38
C THR A 136 -6.61 6.05 2.62
N ALA A 137 -7.41 6.49 1.63
CA ALA A 137 -7.09 7.66 0.82
C ALA A 137 -7.09 8.97 1.64
N ILE A 138 -8.15 9.20 2.43
CA ILE A 138 -8.28 10.43 3.23
C ILE A 138 -7.22 10.50 4.32
N THR A 139 -6.88 9.36 4.94
CA THR A 139 -5.83 9.29 5.96
C THR A 139 -4.47 9.66 5.38
N ARG A 140 -4.14 9.16 4.19
CA ARG A 140 -2.89 9.52 3.50
C ARG A 140 -2.83 11.00 3.16
N LEU A 141 -3.94 11.58 2.69
CA LEU A 141 -4.04 13.00 2.39
C LEU A 141 -3.87 13.86 3.65
N ILE A 142 -4.55 13.50 4.75
CA ILE A 142 -4.45 14.21 6.03
C ILE A 142 -3.02 14.14 6.58
N ARG A 143 -2.39 12.96 6.52
CA ARG A 143 -1.00 12.76 6.98
C ARG A 143 -0.03 13.68 6.24
N GLU A 144 -0.15 13.77 4.91
CA GLU A 144 0.71 14.62 4.10
C GLU A 144 0.42 16.11 4.33
N ALA A 145 -0.85 16.49 4.43
CA ALA A 145 -1.23 17.86 4.76
C ALA A 145 -0.76 18.30 6.16
N ALA A 146 -0.82 17.40 7.15
CA ALA A 146 -0.34 17.64 8.51
C ALA A 146 1.17 17.94 8.53
N ALA A 147 1.95 17.12 7.83
CA ALA A 147 3.39 17.30 7.73
C ALA A 147 3.77 18.60 7.00
N VAL A 148 3.04 18.96 5.93
CA VAL A 148 3.30 20.19 5.14
C VAL A 148 2.86 21.46 5.87
N TRP A 149 1.73 21.44 6.59
CA TRP A 149 1.24 22.59 7.34
C TRP A 149 1.83 22.71 8.74
N ALA A 150 2.68 21.76 9.16
CA ALA A 150 3.23 21.67 10.50
C ALA A 150 2.14 21.75 11.59
N VAL A 151 1.07 20.99 11.42
CA VAL A 151 -0.04 20.88 12.38
C VAL A 151 -0.31 19.43 12.73
N ASP A 152 -0.94 19.21 13.88
CA ASP A 152 -1.40 17.88 14.28
C ASP A 152 -2.41 17.31 13.28
N LEU A 153 -2.52 15.99 13.24
CA LEU A 153 -3.46 15.25 12.37
C LEU A 153 -4.90 15.74 12.51
N THR A 154 -5.32 15.99 13.75
CA THR A 154 -6.64 16.55 14.06
C THR A 154 -6.78 17.96 13.52
N GLY A 155 -5.76 18.81 13.69
CA GLY A 155 -5.74 20.16 13.13
C GLY A 155 -5.81 20.16 11.61
N ALA A 156 -5.09 19.25 10.94
CA ALA A 156 -5.15 19.09 9.49
C ALA A 156 -6.53 18.62 9.03
N ALA A 157 -7.12 17.62 9.69
CA ALA A 157 -8.45 17.12 9.37
C ALA A 157 -9.53 18.21 9.50
N ILE A 158 -9.49 19.00 10.58
CA ILE A 158 -10.40 20.14 10.79
C ILE A 158 -10.22 21.21 9.68
N LYS A 159 -8.98 21.53 9.32
CA LYS A 159 -8.71 22.48 8.23
C LYS A 159 -9.24 21.98 6.89
N ILE A 160 -9.11 20.69 6.60
CA ILE A 160 -9.60 20.10 5.34
C ILE A 160 -11.14 20.05 5.36
N SER A 161 -11.76 19.62 6.47
CA SER A 161 -13.23 19.55 6.57
C SER A 161 -13.86 20.94 6.46
N ALA A 162 -13.26 21.95 7.11
CA ALA A 162 -13.70 23.34 7.00
C ALA A 162 -13.63 23.88 5.57
N LYS A 163 -12.55 23.56 4.83
CA LYS A 163 -12.38 23.98 3.43
C LYS A 163 -13.28 23.23 2.45
N THR A 164 -13.63 21.99 2.76
CA THR A 164 -14.39 21.11 1.85
C THR A 164 -15.87 21.05 2.15
N GLN A 165 -16.32 21.56 3.31
CA GLN A 165 -17.68 21.39 3.85
C GLN A 165 -18.09 19.90 3.91
N LYS A 166 -17.10 19.00 4.02
CA LYS A 166 -17.28 17.56 4.11
C LYS A 166 -16.96 17.12 5.53
N ALA A 167 -17.84 16.30 6.11
CA ALA A 167 -17.55 15.62 7.36
C ALA A 167 -16.42 14.61 7.12
N ILE A 168 -15.24 14.88 7.69
CA ILE A 168 -14.08 14.00 7.61
C ILE A 168 -13.83 13.45 9.02
N GLU A 169 -14.00 12.15 9.16
CA GLU A 169 -13.70 11.43 10.40
C GLU A 169 -12.26 10.90 10.34
N LEU A 170 -11.54 10.98 11.45
CA LEU A 170 -10.22 10.39 11.58
C LEU A 170 -10.34 8.88 11.84
N PRO A 171 -9.47 8.04 11.24
CA PRO A 171 -9.40 6.63 11.58
C PRO A 171 -8.94 6.49 13.04
N GLY A 172 -9.84 6.11 13.94
CA GLY A 172 -9.53 5.96 15.36
C GLY A 172 -10.75 5.94 16.28
N ASN A 173 -11.89 6.49 15.84
CA ASN A 173 -13.09 6.56 16.68
C ASN A 173 -14.11 5.41 16.46
N ASN A 174 -13.93 4.57 15.44
CA ASN A 174 -14.81 3.42 15.21
C ASN A 174 -14.13 2.38 14.29
N ILE A 175 -13.10 1.70 14.78
CA ILE A 175 -12.64 0.46 14.14
C ILE A 175 -13.65 -0.61 14.55
N GLN A 176 -14.68 -0.82 13.74
CA GLN A 176 -15.42 -2.07 13.78
C GLN A 176 -14.40 -3.19 13.50
N PRO A 177 -14.35 -4.26 14.33
CA PRO A 177 -13.39 -5.33 14.11
C PRO A 177 -13.53 -5.85 12.69
N VAL A 178 -12.41 -5.92 11.97
CA VAL A 178 -12.38 -6.47 10.62
C VAL A 178 -12.86 -7.92 10.67
N PRO A 179 -13.95 -8.32 9.99
CA PRO A 179 -14.22 -9.73 9.80
C PRO A 179 -13.12 -10.27 8.89
N SER A 180 -12.40 -11.28 9.39
CA SER A 180 -11.41 -12.04 8.65
C SER A 180 -11.98 -12.40 7.28
N LEU A 181 -11.32 -11.99 6.19
CA LEU A 181 -11.72 -12.32 4.82
C LEU A 181 -11.67 -13.84 4.59
N HIS A 182 -12.76 -14.53 4.93
CA HIS A 182 -13.15 -15.83 4.43
C HIS A 182 -14.64 -15.76 4.09
N GLY A 183 -14.95 -15.67 2.78
CA GLY A 183 -16.28 -15.97 2.24
C GLY A 183 -17.18 -14.77 1.96
N ALA A 184 -17.17 -14.34 0.69
CA ALA A 184 -18.28 -13.82 -0.11
C ALA A 184 -19.49 -13.15 0.59
N VAL A 185 -19.74 -11.88 0.24
CA VAL A 185 -21.09 -11.28 0.34
C VAL A 185 -21.58 -10.98 -1.07
N ALA A 186 -22.54 -11.78 -1.53
CA ALA A 186 -23.46 -11.39 -2.61
C ALA A 186 -24.60 -10.58 -1.99
N SER A 187 -24.98 -9.47 -2.62
CA SER A 187 -26.06 -8.60 -2.19
C SER A 187 -27.45 -9.28 -2.30
N PRO A 188 -28.43 -8.90 -1.46
CA PRO A 188 -29.72 -9.59 -1.37
C PRO A 188 -30.82 -8.82 -2.10
N LEU A 189 -31.02 -9.06 -3.40
CA LEU A 189 -32.23 -8.65 -4.14
C LEU A 189 -32.48 -9.62 -5.30
N ASP A 190 -33.21 -10.70 -5.04
CA ASP A 190 -34.26 -11.25 -5.92
C ASP A 190 -34.76 -12.58 -5.33
N ALA A 191 -35.83 -12.48 -4.54
CA ALA A 191 -36.67 -13.63 -4.23
C ALA A 191 -37.66 -13.78 -5.39
N THR A 192 -37.59 -14.89 -6.15
CA THR A 192 -38.72 -15.72 -6.63
C THR A 192 -38.30 -16.63 -7.80
N ARG A 193 -38.54 -17.95 -7.63
CA ARG A 193 -38.39 -19.08 -8.58
C ARG A 193 -36.91 -19.35 -8.94
N ILE A 194 -36.36 -20.56 -8.84
CA ILE A 194 -36.77 -21.79 -9.52
C ILE A 194 -36.21 -23.01 -8.75
N THR A 195 -37.03 -24.05 -8.74
CA THR A 195 -36.88 -25.46 -8.36
C THR A 195 -35.47 -26.10 -8.41
N THR A 196 -35.17 -26.79 -7.31
CA THR A 196 -34.40 -28.03 -7.15
C THR A 196 -33.88 -28.74 -8.41
N VAL A 197 -32.54 -28.80 -8.58
CA VAL A 197 -31.84 -30.01 -9.07
C VAL A 197 -30.52 -30.15 -8.32
N SER A 198 -30.45 -31.21 -7.52
CA SER A 198 -29.25 -31.78 -6.91
C SER A 198 -28.25 -32.22 -7.99
N THR A 199 -26.99 -31.81 -7.91
CA THR A 199 -25.83 -32.57 -8.40
C THR A 199 -24.56 -32.09 -7.69
N GLN A 200 -23.97 -32.97 -6.87
CA GLN A 200 -22.65 -32.78 -6.26
C GLN A 200 -21.55 -32.85 -7.33
N PRO A 201 -20.52 -31.96 -7.32
CA PRO A 201 -19.34 -32.17 -8.14
C PRO A 201 -18.38 -33.20 -7.53
N SER A 202 -17.98 -34.13 -8.37
CA SER A 202 -17.17 -35.33 -8.11
C SER A 202 -15.69 -35.05 -7.84
N LYS A 203 -15.06 -35.99 -7.12
CA LYS A 203 -13.66 -36.06 -6.60
C LYS A 203 -12.51 -35.93 -7.62
N ARG A 204 -12.76 -35.49 -8.86
CA ARG A 204 -11.78 -35.52 -9.96
C ARG A 204 -10.94 -34.24 -10.11
N ASN A 205 -11.34 -33.13 -9.50
CA ASN A 205 -10.63 -31.84 -9.62
C ASN A 205 -9.60 -31.59 -8.50
N LEU A 206 -9.66 -32.29 -7.37
CA LEU A 206 -8.66 -32.19 -6.29
C LEU A 206 -7.32 -32.85 -6.65
N ALA A 207 -7.33 -33.89 -7.50
CA ALA A 207 -6.09 -34.61 -7.88
C ALA A 207 -5.23 -33.84 -8.89
N LYS A 208 -5.83 -32.94 -9.70
CA LYS A 208 -5.07 -32.14 -10.68
C LYS A 208 -4.39 -30.92 -10.06
N GLU A 209 -4.93 -30.39 -8.97
CA GLU A 209 -4.37 -29.24 -8.27
C GLU A 209 -3.27 -29.64 -7.26
N GLN A 210 -3.31 -30.86 -6.72
CA GLN A 210 -2.22 -31.37 -5.88
C GLN A 210 -0.99 -31.83 -6.68
N ALA A 211 -1.18 -32.28 -7.94
CA ALA A 211 -0.09 -32.69 -8.81
C ALA A 211 0.75 -31.51 -9.35
N SER A 212 0.16 -30.32 -9.51
CA SER A 212 0.89 -29.11 -9.92
C SER A 212 1.75 -28.52 -8.80
N ILE A 213 1.33 -28.67 -7.53
CA ILE A 213 2.08 -28.17 -6.36
C ILE A 213 3.31 -29.06 -6.09
N ALA A 214 3.18 -30.39 -6.17
CA ALA A 214 4.29 -31.31 -5.97
C ALA A 214 5.42 -31.16 -7.02
N ASN A 215 5.07 -30.80 -8.27
CA ASN A 215 6.07 -30.58 -9.32
C ASN A 215 6.84 -29.25 -9.13
N ALA A 216 6.23 -28.24 -8.53
CA ALA A 216 6.87 -26.95 -8.23
C ALA A 216 7.84 -27.04 -7.03
N GLU A 217 7.54 -27.89 -6.05
CA GLU A 217 8.44 -28.12 -4.91
C GLU A 217 9.68 -28.94 -5.30
N THR A 218 9.53 -29.87 -6.24
CA THR A 218 10.66 -30.70 -6.72
C THR A 218 11.65 -29.90 -7.57
N THR A 219 11.20 -28.88 -8.30
CA THR A 219 12.07 -28.00 -9.10
C THR A 219 12.88 -27.03 -8.24
N ASN A 220 12.34 -26.54 -7.13
CA ASN A 220 13.09 -25.67 -6.22
C ASN A 220 14.16 -26.43 -5.44
N ARG A 221 13.90 -27.70 -5.09
CA ARG A 221 14.86 -28.53 -4.35
C ARG A 221 16.09 -28.93 -5.17
N THR A 222 15.92 -29.15 -6.48
CA THR A 222 17.05 -29.47 -7.39
C THR A 222 17.89 -28.25 -7.74
N LEU A 223 17.29 -27.04 -7.75
CA LEU A 223 18.02 -25.78 -7.93
C LEU A 223 18.87 -25.44 -6.70
N GLU A 224 18.39 -25.73 -5.49
CA GLU A 224 19.17 -25.55 -4.26
C GLU A 224 20.33 -26.56 -4.15
N GLU A 225 20.12 -27.82 -4.51
CA GLU A 225 21.21 -28.83 -4.55
C GLU A 225 22.27 -28.52 -5.61
N ALA A 226 21.87 -28.00 -6.79
CA ALA A 226 22.79 -27.57 -7.83
C ALA A 226 23.64 -26.35 -7.38
N ALA A 227 23.03 -25.38 -6.70
CA ALA A 227 23.74 -24.22 -6.15
C ALA A 227 24.71 -24.61 -5.02
N ALA A 228 24.34 -25.59 -4.18
CA ALA A 228 25.21 -26.11 -3.13
C ALA A 228 26.44 -26.87 -3.70
N ALA A 229 26.25 -27.65 -4.77
CA ALA A 229 27.34 -28.36 -5.43
C ALA A 229 28.35 -27.42 -6.12
N GLU A 230 27.88 -26.30 -6.68
CA GLU A 230 28.76 -25.29 -7.28
C GLU A 230 29.62 -24.56 -6.23
N LEU A 231 29.03 -24.27 -5.06
CA LEU A 231 29.74 -23.67 -3.92
C LEU A 231 30.84 -24.56 -3.33
N VAL A 232 30.64 -25.89 -3.33
CA VAL A 232 31.67 -26.85 -2.90
C VAL A 232 32.82 -26.91 -3.91
N LYS A 233 32.52 -26.83 -5.22
CA LYS A 233 33.51 -26.80 -6.30
C LYS A 233 34.34 -25.51 -6.32
N LEU A 234 33.76 -24.39 -5.90
CA LEU A 234 34.46 -23.12 -5.77
C LEU A 234 35.39 -23.08 -4.54
N LYS A 235 35.00 -23.73 -3.44
CA LYS A 235 35.83 -23.83 -2.22
C LYS A 235 37.02 -24.79 -2.37
N SER A 236 36.92 -25.82 -3.22
CA SER A 236 38.05 -26.73 -3.50
C SER A 236 39.08 -26.15 -4.48
N LYS A 237 38.79 -25.00 -5.12
CA LYS A 237 39.66 -24.32 -6.09
C LYS A 237 40.46 -23.14 -5.51
N ARG A 238 40.70 -23.13 -4.19
CA ARG A 238 41.62 -22.16 -3.57
C ARG A 238 43.06 -22.45 -4.02
N PRO A 239 43.79 -21.47 -4.57
CA PRO A 239 45.19 -21.64 -4.90
C PRO A 239 45.98 -21.87 -3.61
N ARG A 240 46.79 -22.93 -3.57
CA ARG A 240 47.88 -23.04 -2.58
C ARG A 240 48.93 -22.00 -2.96
N ARG A 241 48.99 -20.90 -2.22
CA ARG A 241 50.20 -20.11 -1.95
C ARG A 241 49.91 -19.07 -0.88
#